data_AF-A0A7V2TZY2-F1
#
_entry.id   AF-A0A7V2TZY2-F1
#
_cell.length_a   1.000
_cell.length_b   1.000
_cell.length_c   1.000
_cell.angle_alpha   90.00
_cell.angle_beta   90.00
_cell.angle_gamma   90.00
#
_symmetry.space_group_name_H-M   'P 1'
#
loop_
_entity.id
_entity.type
_entity.pdbx_description
1 polymer ?
#
loop_
_entity_poly.entity_id
_entity_poly.type
_entity_poly.pdbx_seq_one_letter_code
_entity_poly.pdbx_strand_id
1 'polypeptide(L)'
;MGWDVIVVGGGASGLMAAGRAAECQARVLLLEKMDRVGIKLSLTGKGRCNFTNGGDLSTFIESYRHNGRFLYNVFARFFNEDLIAFFHSRGVPTVEERGRRIFPRSDRAEDVVRALRDFARSKGVTIQVRSAVTEIRVKE
;
A
#
# COMPACT_ATOMS: atom_id res chain seq x y z
N MET A 1 14.10 -24.64 1.69
CA MET A 1 12.90 -24.07 2.33
C MET A 1 12.40 -22.93 1.47
N GLY A 2 11.15 -23.01 1.00
CA GLY A 2 10.56 -22.01 0.10
C GLY A 2 9.93 -20.83 0.82
N TRP A 3 9.31 -19.94 0.04
CA TRP A 3 8.43 -18.86 0.52
C TRP A 3 6.99 -19.30 0.30
N ASP A 4 6.10 -18.97 1.24
CA ASP A 4 4.66 -19.26 1.07
C ASP A 4 4.03 -18.24 0.11
N VAL A 5 4.48 -16.98 0.18
CA VAL A 5 4.03 -15.89 -0.67
C VAL A 5 5.21 -15.09 -1.18
N ILE A 6 5.25 -14.83 -2.48
CA ILE A 6 6.17 -13.88 -3.11
C ILE A 6 5.35 -12.71 -3.65
N VAL A 7 5.67 -11.49 -3.21
CA VAL A 7 5.07 -10.25 -3.70
C VAL A 7 6.06 -9.55 -4.64
N VAL A 8 5.63 -9.27 -5.86
CA VAL A 8 6.44 -8.60 -6.87
C VAL A 8 6.04 -7.14 -6.97
N GLY A 9 6.94 -6.24 -6.56
CA GLY A 9 6.77 -4.79 -6.54
C GLY A 9 6.60 -4.23 -5.12
N GLY A 10 7.44 -3.28 -4.74
CA GLY A 10 7.43 -2.57 -3.45
C GLY A 10 6.64 -1.26 -3.47
N GLY A 11 5.57 -1.20 -4.25
CA GLY A 11 4.64 -0.06 -4.25
C GLY A 11 3.68 -0.07 -3.05
N ALA A 12 2.70 0.83 -3.04
CA ALA A 12 1.68 0.90 -1.99
C ALA A 12 0.93 -0.44 -1.82
N SER A 13 0.47 -1.02 -2.92
CA SER A 13 -0.24 -2.30 -2.93
C SER A 13 0.65 -3.45 -2.45
N GLY A 14 1.88 -3.54 -2.95
CA GLY A 14 2.80 -4.64 -2.61
C GLY A 14 3.21 -4.62 -1.14
N LEU A 15 3.51 -3.44 -0.57
CA LEU A 15 3.84 -3.33 0.85
C LEU A 15 2.65 -3.69 1.75
N MET A 16 1.43 -3.24 1.39
CA MET A 16 0.21 -3.62 2.12
C MET A 16 -0.04 -5.13 2.01
N ALA A 17 0.01 -5.70 0.80
CA ALA A 17 -0.24 -7.12 0.56
C ALA A 17 0.77 -8.00 1.31
N ALA A 18 2.07 -7.67 1.23
CA ALA A 18 3.10 -8.44 1.90
C ALA A 18 2.94 -8.41 3.43
N GLY A 19 2.69 -7.22 4.00
CA GLY A 19 2.47 -7.09 5.44
C GLY A 19 1.22 -7.84 5.92
N ARG A 20 0.11 -7.76 5.18
CA ARG A 20 -1.13 -8.51 5.50
C ARG A 20 -0.94 -10.02 5.36
N ALA A 21 -0.26 -10.50 4.33
CA ALA A 21 0.05 -11.93 4.19
C ALA A 21 0.90 -12.44 5.36
N ALA A 22 1.87 -11.64 5.82
CA ALA A 22 2.68 -11.99 6.99
C ALA A 22 1.89 -11.94 8.31
N GLU A 23 0.87 -11.07 8.45
CA GLU A 23 -0.07 -11.13 9.58
C GLU A 23 -0.86 -12.45 9.62
N CYS A 24 -1.10 -13.07 8.46
CA CYS A 24 -1.66 -14.42 8.35
C CYS A 24 -0.60 -15.52 8.51
N GLN A 25 0.54 -15.22 9.13
CA GLN A 25 1.65 -16.15 9.43
C GLN A 25 2.35 -16.76 8.21
N ALA A 26 2.14 -16.21 7.01
CA ALA A 26 2.87 -16.65 5.82
C ALA A 26 4.33 -16.19 5.88
N ARG A 27 5.25 -17.01 5.39
CA ARG A 27 6.64 -16.63 5.13
C ARG A 27 6.72 -15.86 3.81
N VAL A 28 6.85 -14.54 3.89
CA VAL A 28 6.73 -13.63 2.74
C VAL A 28 8.07 -13.06 2.26
N LEU A 29 8.31 -13.11 0.96
CA LEU A 29 9.35 -12.35 0.25
C LEU A 29 8.71 -11.26 -0.62
N LEU A 30 9.17 -10.02 -0.48
CA LEU A 30 8.84 -8.93 -1.40
C LEU A 30 10.07 -8.60 -2.24
N LEU A 31 9.90 -8.57 -3.57
CA LEU A 31 10.93 -8.22 -4.54
C LEU A 31 10.62 -6.86 -5.17
N GLU A 32 11.56 -5.93 -5.09
CA GLU A 32 11.47 -4.61 -5.71
C GLU A 32 12.62 -4.42 -6.71
N LYS A 33 12.29 -3.95 -7.91
CA LYS A 33 13.24 -3.70 -9.00
C LYS A 33 14.21 -2.57 -8.65
N MET A 34 13.71 -1.51 -8.04
CA MET A 34 14.49 -0.32 -7.73
C MET A 34 15.33 -0.47 -6.46
N ASP A 35 16.17 0.50 -6.17
CA ASP A 35 17.06 0.52 -4.99
C ASP A 35 16.33 0.77 -3.66
N ARG A 36 15.09 1.23 -3.72
CA ARG A 36 14.19 1.39 -2.57
C ARG A 36 12.73 1.17 -2.96
N VAL A 37 11.92 0.80 -1.97
CA VAL A 37 10.46 0.66 -2.10
C VAL A 37 9.77 2.02 -2.12
N GLY A 38 8.54 2.07 -2.63
CA GLY A 38 7.65 3.22 -2.51
C GLY A 38 8.02 4.46 -3.32
N ILE A 39 8.95 4.38 -4.29
CA ILE A 39 9.41 5.55 -5.07
C ILE A 39 8.25 6.29 -5.74
N LYS A 40 7.36 5.57 -6.43
CA LYS A 40 6.22 6.24 -7.08
C LYS A 40 5.28 6.87 -6.05
N LEU A 41 5.07 6.22 -4.92
CA LEU A 41 4.25 6.72 -3.82
C LEU A 41 4.85 8.01 -3.23
N SER A 42 6.17 8.04 -3.05
CA SER A 42 6.90 9.21 -2.51
C SER A 42 6.79 10.44 -3.39
N LEU A 43 6.53 10.29 -4.69
CA LEU A 43 6.39 11.39 -5.64
C LEU A 43 4.95 11.90 -5.78
N THR A 44 3.95 11.16 -5.30
CA THR A 44 2.54 11.56 -5.42
C THR A 44 2.22 12.83 -4.64
N GLY A 45 1.24 13.62 -5.10
CA GLY A 45 0.84 14.86 -4.41
C GLY A 45 1.98 15.89 -4.29
N LYS A 46 2.91 15.89 -5.25
CA LYS A 46 4.12 16.75 -5.23
C LYS A 46 5.01 16.50 -4.01
N GLY A 47 5.21 15.22 -3.64
CA GLY A 47 6.01 14.85 -2.47
C GLY A 47 5.24 14.81 -1.14
N ARG A 48 3.93 15.12 -1.16
CA ARG A 48 3.09 15.13 0.04
C ARG A 48 2.32 13.83 0.27
N CYS A 49 2.12 13.03 -0.78
CA CYS A 49 1.31 11.81 -0.81
C CYS A 49 -0.18 12.01 -0.54
N ASN A 50 -0.96 12.18 -1.62
CA ASN A 50 -2.41 12.03 -1.57
C ASN A 50 -2.74 10.53 -1.54
N PHE A 51 -2.78 9.92 -0.36
CA PHE A 51 -2.83 8.45 -0.26
C PHE A 51 -4.25 7.88 -0.28
N THR A 52 -5.28 8.69 -0.04
CA THR A 52 -6.70 8.28 -0.19
C THR A 52 -7.63 9.49 -0.34
N ASN A 53 -8.94 9.25 -0.45
CA ASN A 53 -9.99 10.26 -0.48
C ASN A 53 -11.03 10.02 0.63
N GLY A 54 -11.59 11.09 1.21
CA GLY A 54 -12.57 11.03 2.28
C GLY A 54 -14.00 10.72 1.83
N GLY A 55 -14.28 10.67 0.52
CA GLY A 55 -15.61 10.39 -0.02
C GLY A 55 -16.26 9.11 0.52
N ASP A 56 -17.59 9.11 0.61
CA ASP A 56 -18.36 7.89 0.88
C ASP A 56 -18.19 6.83 -0.22
N LEU A 57 -18.55 5.59 0.07
CA LEU A 57 -18.35 4.45 -0.82
C LEU A 57 -18.94 4.66 -2.21
N SER A 58 -20.15 5.22 -2.32
CA SER A 58 -20.81 5.51 -3.61
C SER A 58 -19.98 6.47 -4.46
N THR A 59 -19.67 7.65 -3.91
CA THR A 59 -18.89 8.69 -4.58
C THR A 59 -17.49 8.20 -4.92
N PHE A 60 -16.89 7.40 -4.02
CA PHE A 60 -15.57 6.81 -4.22
C PHE A 60 -15.57 5.87 -5.42
N ILE A 61 -16.56 4.97 -5.51
CA ILE A 61 -16.69 3.99 -6.60
C ILE A 61 -16.97 4.66 -7.95
N GLU A 62 -17.78 5.71 -7.98
CA GLU A 62 -18.05 6.48 -9.20
C GLU A 62 -16.78 7.08 -9.82
N SER A 63 -15.78 7.41 -8.99
CA SER A 63 -14.48 7.89 -9.49
C SER A 63 -13.70 6.82 -10.29
N TYR A 64 -14.02 5.53 -10.13
CA TYR A 64 -13.41 4.40 -10.84
C TYR A 64 -14.22 3.97 -12.07
N ARG A 65 -14.51 4.93 -12.95
CA ARG A 65 -15.22 4.80 -14.24
C ARG A 65 -15.60 3.36 -14.64
N HIS A 66 -14.66 2.62 -15.23
CA HIS A 66 -14.97 1.33 -15.88
C HIS A 66 -15.05 0.12 -14.94
N ASN A 67 -14.49 0.17 -13.73
CA ASN A 67 -14.31 -1.00 -12.85
C ASN A 67 -14.84 -0.80 -11.42
N GLY A 68 -15.64 0.25 -11.17
CA GLY A 68 -16.15 0.56 -9.83
C GLY A 68 -16.92 -0.60 -9.17
N ARG A 69 -17.72 -1.36 -9.94
CA ARG A 69 -18.51 -2.48 -9.41
C ARG A 69 -17.65 -3.59 -8.77
N PHE A 70 -16.47 -3.87 -9.33
CA PHE A 70 -15.54 -4.86 -8.77
C PHE A 70 -15.06 -4.45 -7.36
N LEU A 71 -14.97 -3.15 -7.10
CA LEU A 71 -14.41 -2.61 -5.87
C LEU A 71 -15.36 -2.67 -4.67
N TYR A 72 -16.67 -2.86 -4.85
CA TYR A 72 -17.60 -3.03 -3.72
C TYR A 72 -17.15 -4.13 -2.76
N ASN A 73 -16.80 -5.30 -3.28
CA ASN A 73 -16.33 -6.42 -2.46
C ASN A 73 -14.98 -6.15 -1.78
N VAL A 74 -14.12 -5.36 -2.41
CA VAL A 74 -12.81 -5.00 -1.87
C VAL A 74 -12.99 -3.99 -0.74
N PHE A 75 -13.74 -2.91 -0.99
CA PHE A 75 -13.98 -1.84 -0.04
C PHE A 75 -14.88 -2.25 1.14
N ALA A 76 -15.73 -3.27 0.99
CA ALA A 76 -16.44 -3.86 2.13
C ALA A 76 -15.51 -4.50 3.17
N ARG A 77 -14.26 -4.82 2.82
CA ARG A 77 -13.26 -5.44 3.72
C ARG A 77 -12.21 -4.47 4.23
N PHE A 78 -11.86 -3.47 3.42
CA PHE A 78 -10.87 -2.46 3.75
C PHE A 78 -11.10 -1.22 2.88
N PHE A 79 -11.52 -0.12 3.50
CA PHE A 79 -11.84 1.13 2.81
C PHE A 79 -10.94 2.30 3.26
N ASN A 80 -11.35 3.53 2.97
CA ASN A 80 -10.59 4.74 3.27
C ASN A 80 -10.42 4.98 4.78
N GLU A 81 -11.46 4.77 5.57
CA GLU A 81 -11.45 4.92 7.04
C GLU A 81 -10.47 3.94 7.68
N ASP A 82 -10.49 2.67 7.24
CA ASP A 82 -9.52 1.66 7.69
C ASP A 82 -8.08 2.06 7.35
N LEU A 83 -7.86 2.64 6.16
CA LEU A 83 -6.55 3.11 5.73
C LEU A 83 -6.08 4.31 6.55
N ILE A 84 -6.97 5.24 6.89
CA ILE A 84 -6.67 6.37 7.77
C ILE A 84 -6.29 5.87 9.17
N ALA A 85 -7.09 4.96 9.75
CA ALA A 85 -6.82 4.35 11.04
C ALA A 85 -5.50 3.54 11.04
N PHE A 86 -5.21 2.84 9.94
CA PHE A 86 -3.95 2.13 9.74
C PHE A 86 -2.74 3.06 9.82
N PHE A 87 -2.82 4.26 9.22
CA PHE A 87 -1.74 5.25 9.28
C PHE A 87 -1.67 5.96 10.63
N HIS A 88 -2.81 6.32 11.23
CA HIS A 88 -2.85 6.95 12.56
C HIS A 88 -2.22 6.07 13.63
N SER A 89 -2.56 4.78 13.65
CA SER A 89 -1.97 3.80 14.57
C SER A 89 -0.46 3.58 14.38
N ARG A 90 0.11 4.08 13.28
CA ARG A 90 1.55 4.04 12.97
C ARG A 90 2.22 5.41 13.05
N GLY A 91 1.59 6.35 13.76
CA GLY A 91 2.15 7.68 14.00
C GLY A 91 2.14 8.61 12.79
N VAL A 92 1.28 8.34 11.80
CA VAL A 92 1.07 9.22 10.64
C VAL A 92 -0.32 9.85 10.75
N PRO A 93 -0.48 10.94 11.53
CA PRO A 93 -1.73 11.70 11.57
C PRO A 93 -2.02 12.32 10.22
N THR A 94 -3.28 12.57 9.93
CA THR A 94 -3.73 12.98 8.59
C THR A 94 -4.49 14.30 8.61
N VAL A 95 -4.66 14.89 7.43
CA VAL A 95 -5.46 16.08 7.18
C VAL A 95 -6.27 15.87 5.89
N GLU A 96 -7.56 16.23 5.92
CA GLU A 96 -8.41 16.29 4.74
C GLU A 96 -8.36 17.71 4.15
N GLU A 97 -8.11 17.81 2.85
CA GLU A 97 -8.05 19.05 2.09
C GLU A 97 -9.19 19.13 1.05
N ARG A 98 -9.23 20.25 0.32
CA ARG A 98 -10.19 20.49 -0.77
C ARG A 98 -10.32 19.27 -1.70
N GLY A 99 -11.58 18.93 -2.02
CA GLY A 99 -11.90 17.75 -2.83
C GLY A 99 -11.76 16.43 -2.07
N ARG A 100 -11.82 16.49 -0.74
CA ARG A 100 -11.71 15.34 0.18
C ARG A 100 -10.39 14.58 0.04
N ARG A 101 -9.34 15.25 -0.41
CA ARG A 101 -8.01 14.63 -0.57
C ARG A 101 -7.37 14.47 0.79
N ILE A 102 -6.74 13.33 1.07
CA ILE A 102 -6.16 13.06 2.39
C ILE A 102 -4.65 12.95 2.29
N PHE A 103 -3.98 13.74 3.14
CA PHE A 103 -2.52 13.86 3.24
C PHE A 103 -2.03 13.50 4.64
N PRO A 104 -0.76 13.08 4.81
CA PRO A 104 -0.12 13.09 6.10
C PRO A 104 -0.01 14.54 6.59
N ARG A 105 -0.27 14.79 7.87
CA ARG A 105 -0.21 16.14 8.46
C ARG A 105 1.19 16.77 8.36
N SER A 106 2.23 15.95 8.23
CA SER A 106 3.61 16.40 8.03
C SER A 106 3.91 16.92 6.63
N ASP A 107 2.99 16.73 5.66
CA ASP A 107 3.20 17.01 4.24
C ASP A 107 4.36 16.24 3.59
N ARG A 108 4.79 15.12 4.19
CA ARG A 108 5.92 14.31 3.71
C ARG A 108 5.47 12.92 3.29
N ALA A 109 5.56 12.63 2.00
CA ALA A 109 5.26 11.32 1.46
C ALA A 109 6.17 10.22 2.03
N GLU A 110 7.40 10.55 2.40
CA GLU A 110 8.32 9.63 3.07
C GLU A 110 7.76 9.05 4.37
N ASP A 111 6.89 9.77 5.09
CA ASP A 111 6.28 9.25 6.32
C ASP A 111 5.29 8.13 6.00
N VAL A 112 4.53 8.26 4.92
CA VAL A 112 3.60 7.22 4.41
C VAL A 112 4.38 5.99 3.92
N VAL A 113 5.44 6.20 3.14
CA VAL A 113 6.30 5.12 2.64
C VAL A 113 6.97 4.39 3.81
N ARG A 114 7.50 5.14 4.79
CA ARG A 114 8.11 4.58 5.99
C ARG A 114 7.11 3.73 6.77
N ALA A 115 5.90 4.24 7.02
CA ALA A 115 4.87 3.51 7.76
C ALA A 115 4.49 2.18 7.08
N LEU A 116 4.34 2.15 5.75
CA LEU A 116 4.06 0.91 5.00
C LEU A 116 5.23 -0.08 5.01
N ARG A 117 6.45 0.42 4.82
CA ARG A 117 7.66 -0.41 4.84
C ARG A 117 7.88 -1.02 6.23
N ASP A 118 7.77 -0.20 7.26
CA ASP A 118 8.02 -0.62 8.64
C ASP A 118 6.91 -1.55 9.12
N PHE A 119 5.65 -1.34 8.68
CA PHE A 119 4.58 -2.31 8.84
C PHE A 119 4.97 -3.69 8.28
N ALA A 120 5.34 -3.78 7.01
CA ALA A 120 5.72 -5.05 6.39
C ALA A 120 6.91 -5.71 7.13
N ARG A 121 7.97 -4.94 7.42
CA ARG A 121 9.16 -5.45 8.14
C ARG A 121 8.83 -5.94 9.55
N SER A 122 8.01 -5.20 10.29
CA SER A 122 7.61 -5.57 11.66
C SER A 122 6.84 -6.89 11.74
N LYS A 123 6.21 -7.30 10.62
CA LYS A 123 5.51 -8.59 10.48
C LYS A 123 6.41 -9.72 9.98
N GLY A 124 7.70 -9.46 9.75
CA GLY A 124 8.65 -10.48 9.31
C GLY A 124 8.78 -10.62 7.79
N VAL A 125 8.24 -9.69 6.99
CA VAL A 125 8.43 -9.69 5.53
C VAL A 125 9.90 -9.47 5.20
N THR A 126 10.47 -10.37 4.41
CA THR A 126 11.80 -10.17 3.81
C THR A 126 11.67 -9.29 2.58
N ILE A 127 12.32 -8.14 2.57
CA ILE A 127 12.28 -7.19 1.44
C ILE A 127 13.64 -7.19 0.74
N GLN A 128 13.66 -7.54 -0.54
CA GLN A 128 14.83 -7.47 -1.40
C GLN A 128 14.62 -6.41 -2.49
N VAL A 129 15.54 -5.44 -2.52
CA VAL A 129 15.59 -4.35 -3.51
C VAL A 129 16.65 -4.67 -4.57
N ARG A 130 16.63 -3.97 -5.70
CA ARG A 130 17.47 -4.26 -6.88
C ARG A 130 17.27 -5.69 -7.38
N SER A 131 16.06 -6.20 -7.24
CA SER A 131 15.68 -7.57 -7.58
C SER A 131 14.57 -7.55 -8.61
N ALA A 132 14.95 -7.28 -9.87
CA ALA A 132 14.01 -7.27 -10.97
C ALA A 132 13.52 -8.70 -11.26
N VAL A 133 12.22 -8.94 -11.08
CA VAL A 133 11.59 -10.18 -11.54
C VAL A 133 11.40 -10.10 -13.04
N THR A 134 11.93 -11.10 -13.76
CA THR A 134 11.89 -11.17 -15.23
C THR A 134 10.83 -12.13 -15.75
N GLU A 135 10.50 -13.17 -14.99
CA GLU A 135 9.62 -14.24 -15.42
C GLU A 135 8.98 -14.91 -14.18
N ILE A 136 7.74 -15.38 -14.33
CA ILE A 136 7.08 -16.29 -13.37
C ILE A 136 6.81 -17.60 -14.11
N ARG A 137 7.46 -18.68 -13.68
CA ARG A 137 7.26 -20.01 -14.24
C ARG A 137 6.32 -20.80 -13.35
N VAL A 138 5.21 -21.24 -13.93
CA VAL A 138 4.26 -22.13 -13.26
C VAL A 138 4.63 -23.55 -13.65
N LYS A 139 4.84 -24.42 -12.67
CA LYS A 139 4.92 -25.86 -12.94
C LYS A 139 3.50 -26.35 -13.17
N GLU A 140 3.28 -27.00 -14.32
CA GLU A 140 2.08 -27.80 -14.58
C GLU A 140 1.98 -28.98 -13.60
#